data_AF-A0A381Y4F5-F1
#
_entry.id   AF-A0A381Y4F5-F1
#
_cell.length_a   1.000
_cell.length_b   1.000
_cell.length_c   1.000
_cell.angle_alpha   90.00
_cell.angle_beta   90.00
_cell.angle_gamma   90.00
#
_symmetry.space_group_name_H-M   'P 1'
#
loop_
_entity.id
_entity.type
_entity.pdbx_description
1 polymer ?
#
loop_
_entity_poly.entity_id
_entity_poly.type
_entity_poly.pdbx_seq_one_letter_code
_entity_poly.pdbx_strand_id
1 'polypeptide(L)'
;MPNKANGRINFGNIKEIISPPNLIEIQVDSYHEFLQAELSPGKRENTGLEAVFNEIFPVTSYDEKVVLKYCHYEIGAPKMDWLKCIDEGQTYGAPLHVIFRLKDQKGTKEEKVFMGEVPLITPQGSFVINGAERVIVSQLHRSPGVAFESSRHPNGKMLFSFRIIPDRGSWFEAQFDTNDMLY
;
A
#
# COMPACT_ATOMS: atom_id res chain seq x y z
N MET A 1 -7.15 -30.62 7.39
CA MET A 1 -7.14 -32.08 7.14
C MET A 1 -6.43 -32.31 5.81
N PRO A 2 -5.31 -33.05 5.73
CA PRO A 2 -4.68 -33.28 4.44
C PRO A 2 -5.54 -34.28 3.66
N ASN A 3 -5.83 -33.90 2.42
CA ASN A 3 -6.78 -34.52 1.52
C ASN A 3 -6.32 -35.94 1.12
N LYS A 4 -7.24 -36.91 1.06
CA LYS A 4 -7.03 -38.22 0.42
C LYS A 4 -6.81 -37.97 -1.08
N ALA A 5 -5.57 -37.69 -1.48
CA ALA A 5 -5.21 -37.57 -2.88
C ALA A 5 -5.25 -38.97 -3.52
N ASN A 6 -6.10 -39.14 -4.53
CA ASN A 6 -6.22 -40.30 -5.42
C ASN A 6 -4.90 -41.07 -5.60
N GLY A 7 -4.67 -42.15 -4.84
CA GLY A 7 -3.62 -43.17 -5.09
C GLY A 7 -2.21 -42.69 -5.45
N ARG A 8 -1.84 -41.43 -5.17
CA ARG A 8 -0.60 -40.84 -5.67
C ARG A 8 0.55 -41.31 -4.81
N ILE A 9 1.38 -42.18 -5.36
CA ILE A 9 2.56 -42.70 -4.67
C ILE A 9 3.63 -41.61 -4.64
N ASN A 10 4.06 -41.23 -3.43
CA ASN A 10 5.18 -40.34 -3.20
C ASN A 10 6.42 -41.18 -2.85
N PHE A 11 7.47 -41.10 -3.66
CA PHE A 11 8.76 -41.80 -3.45
C PHE A 11 9.80 -40.95 -2.70
N GLY A 12 9.40 -39.77 -2.21
CA GLY A 12 10.28 -38.86 -1.47
C GLY A 12 10.65 -39.42 -0.10
N ASN A 13 11.94 -39.35 0.22
CA ASN A 13 12.47 -39.79 1.53
C ASN A 13 12.41 -38.68 2.60
N ILE A 14 12.24 -37.42 2.19
CA ILE A 14 12.18 -36.27 3.09
C ILE A 14 10.72 -36.06 3.53
N LYS A 15 10.51 -35.99 4.85
CA LYS A 15 9.19 -35.71 5.43
C LYS A 15 8.90 -34.21 5.37
N GLU A 16 7.78 -33.82 4.77
CA GLU A 16 7.27 -32.45 4.85
C GLU A 16 6.94 -32.11 6.31
N ILE A 17 7.62 -31.10 6.84
CA ILE A 17 7.42 -30.61 8.23
C ILE A 17 6.44 -29.44 8.30
N ILE A 18 6.18 -28.77 7.18
CA ILE A 18 5.26 -27.64 7.05
C ILE A 18 4.43 -27.82 5.78
N SER A 19 3.14 -27.49 5.86
CA SER A 19 2.27 -27.46 4.69
C SER A 19 2.53 -26.21 3.86
N PRO A 20 2.34 -26.26 2.52
CA PRO A 20 2.40 -25.06 1.70
C PRO A 20 1.48 -23.96 2.25
N PRO A 21 1.94 -22.69 2.28
CA PRO A 21 1.12 -21.57 2.71
C PRO A 21 0.04 -21.24 1.67
N ASN A 22 -0.80 -20.24 1.98
CA ASN A 22 -1.76 -19.75 1.01
C ASN A 22 -1.01 -18.95 -0.07
N LEU A 23 -0.99 -19.47 -1.30
CA LEU A 23 -0.16 -18.91 -2.38
C LEU A 23 -0.61 -17.52 -2.87
N ILE A 24 -1.79 -17.04 -2.46
CA ILE A 24 -2.30 -15.70 -2.76
C ILE A 24 -2.33 -14.78 -1.54
N GLU A 25 -1.82 -15.24 -0.39
CA GLU A 25 -1.89 -14.49 0.88
C GLU A 25 -1.25 -13.12 0.76
N ILE A 26 -0.13 -12.99 0.05
CA ILE A 26 0.55 -11.70 -0.12
C ILE A 26 -0.34 -10.62 -0.77
N GLN A 27 -1.19 -11.00 -1.73
CA GLN A 27 -2.08 -10.05 -2.41
C GLN A 27 -3.26 -9.66 -1.51
N VAL A 28 -3.83 -10.67 -0.85
CA VAL A 28 -5.02 -10.53 0.00
C VAL A 28 -4.68 -9.75 1.27
N ASP A 29 -3.65 -10.18 1.99
CA ASP A 29 -3.24 -9.62 3.27
C ASP A 29 -2.75 -8.17 3.10
N SER A 30 -1.96 -7.89 2.06
CA SER A 30 -1.50 -6.52 1.77
C SER A 30 -2.66 -5.56 1.54
N TYR A 31 -3.72 -6.00 0.85
CA TYR A 31 -4.88 -5.15 0.60
C TYR A 31 -5.76 -4.97 1.86
N HIS A 32 -5.89 -6.01 2.68
CA HIS A 32 -6.59 -5.91 3.96
C HIS A 32 -5.86 -5.01 4.95
N GLU A 33 -4.53 -5.08 5.02
CA GLU A 33 -3.69 -4.20 5.82
C GLU A 33 -3.80 -2.74 5.33
N PHE A 34 -3.82 -2.54 4.00
CA PHE A 34 -4.03 -1.21 3.43
C PHE A 34 -5.39 -0.61 3.82
N LEU A 35 -6.48 -1.37 3.66
CA LEU A 35 -7.84 -0.84 3.77
C LEU A 35 -8.43 -0.89 5.18
N GLN A 36 -7.98 -1.83 6.04
CA GLN A 36 -8.46 -2.07 7.41
C GLN A 36 -10.00 -1.99 7.58
N ALA A 37 -10.75 -2.45 6.57
CA ALA A 37 -12.20 -2.27 6.48
C ALA A 37 -12.97 -2.97 7.61
N GLU A 38 -12.48 -4.14 8.03
CA GLU A 38 -13.10 -4.97 9.08
C GLU A 38 -12.79 -4.47 10.51
N LEU A 39 -11.91 -3.48 10.65
CA LEU A 39 -11.53 -2.91 11.95
C LEU A 39 -12.35 -1.65 12.25
N SER A 40 -12.88 -1.60 13.47
CA SER A 40 -13.48 -0.37 14.01
C SER A 40 -12.43 0.75 14.03
N PRO A 41 -12.79 2.03 13.78
CA PRO A 41 -11.84 3.14 13.69
C PRO A 41 -10.80 3.19 14.83
N GLY A 42 -11.23 3.02 16.08
CA GLY A 42 -10.33 3.08 17.25
C GLY A 42 -9.38 1.88 17.42
N LYS A 43 -9.49 0.85 16.58
CA LYS A 43 -8.62 -0.33 16.55
C LYS A 43 -7.69 -0.38 15.33
N ARG A 44 -7.81 0.58 14.41
CA ARG A 44 -6.96 0.63 13.23
C ARG A 44 -5.55 1.00 13.62
N GLU A 45 -4.59 0.32 13.01
CA GLU A 45 -3.18 0.68 13.13
C GLU A 45 -2.88 1.86 12.21
N ASN A 46 -1.87 2.65 12.55
CA ASN A 46 -1.44 3.78 11.73
C ASN A 46 -0.60 3.31 10.52
N THR A 47 -1.23 2.51 9.65
CA THR A 47 -0.70 1.93 8.43
C THR A 47 -1.72 2.08 7.30
N GLY A 48 -1.32 1.84 6.05
CA GLY A 48 -2.24 1.87 4.91
C GLY A 48 -2.99 3.19 4.75
N LEU A 49 -4.30 3.11 4.53
CA LEU A 49 -5.17 4.27 4.34
C LEU A 49 -5.27 5.16 5.59
N GLU A 50 -5.20 4.58 6.78
CA GLU A 50 -5.21 5.31 8.06
C GLU A 50 -3.96 6.21 8.18
N ALA A 51 -2.78 5.66 7.87
CA ALA A 51 -1.53 6.41 7.85
C ALA A 51 -1.55 7.57 6.87
N VAL A 52 -2.11 7.37 5.66
CA VAL A 52 -2.21 8.41 4.63
C VAL A 52 -3.03 9.60 5.15
N PHE A 53 -4.17 9.36 5.79
CA PHE A 53 -4.97 10.46 6.34
C PHE A 53 -4.27 11.15 7.52
N ASN A 54 -3.63 10.39 8.40
CA ASN A 54 -2.88 10.97 9.53
C ASN A 54 -1.60 11.71 9.11
N GLU A 55 -1.01 11.39 7.96
CA GLU A 55 0.14 12.11 7.39
C GLU A 55 -0.28 13.47 6.82
N ILE A 56 -1.44 13.52 6.16
CA ILE A 56 -1.93 14.73 5.48
C ILE A 56 -2.61 15.70 6.46
N PHE A 57 -3.33 15.18 7.46
CA PHE A 57 -4.13 15.99 8.38
C PHE A 57 -3.45 16.12 9.75
N PRO A 58 -3.56 17.30 10.41
CA PRO A 58 -4.44 18.42 10.10
C PRO A 58 -3.95 19.32 8.96
N VAL A 59 -4.91 19.88 8.21
CA VAL A 59 -4.66 20.97 7.27
C VAL A 59 -5.13 22.27 7.90
N THR A 60 -4.25 23.26 7.97
CA THR A 60 -4.51 24.58 8.57
C THR A 60 -4.52 25.66 7.49
N SER A 61 -5.44 26.62 7.59
CA SER A 61 -5.47 27.78 6.69
C SER A 61 -4.23 28.65 6.88
N TYR A 62 -3.88 29.43 5.85
CA TYR A 62 -2.72 30.34 5.89
C TYR A 62 -2.77 31.34 7.06
N ASP A 63 -3.96 31.76 7.47
CA ASP A 63 -4.16 32.68 8.59
C ASP A 63 -4.39 31.99 9.94
N GLU A 64 -4.20 30.66 10.00
CA GLU A 64 -4.35 29.80 11.17
C GLU A 64 -5.72 29.81 11.86
N LYS A 65 -6.74 30.41 11.23
CA LYS A 65 -8.09 30.51 11.81
C LYS A 65 -8.94 29.28 11.59
N VAL A 66 -8.60 28.46 10.60
CA VAL A 66 -9.38 27.29 10.20
C VAL A 66 -8.47 26.06 10.21
N VAL A 67 -8.90 25.01 10.90
CA VAL A 67 -8.19 23.73 10.96
C VAL A 67 -9.15 22.62 10.56
N LEU A 68 -8.79 21.87 9.53
CA LEU A 68 -9.49 20.66 9.09
C LEU A 68 -8.74 19.44 9.65
N LYS A 69 -9.43 18.61 10.41
CA LYS A 69 -8.89 17.39 11.00
C LYS A 69 -9.57 16.16 10.43
N TYR A 70 -8.78 15.14 10.13
CA TYR A 70 -9.29 13.79 9.94
C TYR A 70 -9.77 13.21 11.29
N CYS A 71 -10.90 12.51 11.28
CA CYS A 71 -11.40 11.78 12.46
C CYS A 71 -11.37 10.28 12.25
N HIS A 72 -11.99 9.79 11.18
CA HIS A 72 -11.95 8.38 10.75
C HIS A 72 -12.52 8.25 9.32
N TYR A 73 -12.30 7.11 8.68
CA TYR A 73 -13.01 6.72 7.45
C TYR A 73 -13.94 5.52 7.63
N GLU A 74 -14.92 5.41 6.75
CA GLU A 74 -15.88 4.32 6.65
C GLU A 74 -15.88 3.79 5.21
N ILE A 75 -15.74 2.47 5.07
CA ILE A 75 -15.94 1.77 3.80
C ILE A 75 -17.35 1.20 3.82
N GLY A 76 -18.20 1.61 2.87
CA GLY A 76 -19.55 1.08 2.76
C GLY A 76 -19.59 -0.32 2.16
N ALA A 77 -20.79 -0.87 2.03
CA ALA A 77 -20.98 -2.12 1.31
C ALA A 77 -20.80 -1.91 -0.21
N PRO A 78 -20.27 -2.92 -0.94
CA PRO A 78 -20.26 -2.86 -2.39
C PRO A 78 -21.69 -2.85 -2.94
N LYS A 79 -21.88 -2.17 -4.07
CA LYS A 79 -23.20 -2.05 -4.73
C LYS A 79 -23.73 -3.40 -5.23
N MET A 80 -22.82 -4.30 -5.62
CA MET A 80 -23.13 -5.62 -6.15
C MET A 80 -21.96 -6.58 -5.93
N ASP A 81 -22.23 -7.87 -6.10
CA ASP A 81 -21.22 -8.91 -6.07
C ASP A 81 -20.23 -8.80 -7.24
N TRP A 82 -19.01 -9.29 -7.04
CA TRP A 82 -17.94 -9.20 -8.03
C TRP A 82 -18.25 -10.00 -9.32
N LEU A 83 -18.94 -11.15 -9.24
CA LEU A 83 -19.37 -11.89 -10.43
C LEU A 83 -20.36 -11.10 -11.27
N LYS A 84 -21.28 -10.40 -10.60
CA LYS A 84 -22.26 -9.55 -11.27
C LYS A 84 -21.61 -8.33 -11.91
N CYS A 85 -20.56 -7.78 -11.30
CA CYS A 85 -19.75 -6.72 -11.91
C CYS A 85 -19.12 -7.16 -13.24
N ILE A 86 -18.65 -8.42 -13.31
CA ILE A 86 -18.12 -9.00 -14.54
C ILE A 86 -19.19 -9.05 -15.62
N ASP A 87 -20.36 -9.62 -15.30
CA ASP A 87 -21.48 -9.76 -16.24
C ASP A 87 -22.01 -8.42 -16.75
N GLU A 88 -22.10 -7.40 -15.87
CA GLU A 88 -22.66 -6.09 -16.20
C GLU A 88 -21.61 -5.07 -16.68
N GLY A 89 -20.34 -5.43 -16.79
CA GLY A 89 -19.31 -4.50 -17.24
C GLY A 89 -18.93 -3.41 -16.22
N GLN A 90 -19.19 -3.63 -14.92
CA GLN A 90 -18.99 -2.66 -13.85
C GLN A 90 -17.70 -2.92 -13.04
N THR A 91 -17.32 -1.97 -12.19
CA THR A 91 -16.19 -2.12 -11.27
C THR A 91 -16.70 -2.61 -9.91
N TYR A 92 -16.06 -3.66 -9.37
CA TYR A 92 -16.35 -4.14 -8.01
C TYR A 92 -15.66 -3.24 -7.00
N GLY A 93 -16.45 -2.44 -6.27
CA GLY A 93 -15.93 -1.46 -5.33
C GLY A 93 -16.96 -1.03 -4.30
N ALA A 94 -16.48 -0.32 -3.29
CA ALA A 94 -17.27 0.20 -2.18
C ALA A 94 -17.07 1.71 -1.99
N PRO A 95 -18.09 2.43 -1.50
CA PRO A 95 -17.98 3.87 -1.28
C PRO A 95 -17.13 4.18 -0.04
N LEU A 96 -16.09 4.97 -0.21
CA LEU A 96 -15.26 5.52 0.87
C LEU A 96 -15.84 6.84 1.34
N HIS A 97 -16.17 6.91 2.62
CA HIS A 97 -16.53 8.15 3.30
C HIS A 97 -15.49 8.50 4.35
N VAL A 98 -15.20 9.78 4.51
CA VAL A 98 -14.28 10.27 5.54
C VAL A 98 -15.00 11.29 6.38
N ILE A 99 -14.87 11.15 7.70
CA ILE A 99 -15.44 12.06 8.67
C ILE A 99 -14.33 13.06 9.00
N PHE A 100 -14.59 14.32 8.66
CA PHE A 100 -13.70 15.43 8.98
C PHE A 100 -14.32 16.32 10.06
N ARG A 101 -13.46 16.91 10.88
CA ARG A 101 -13.80 17.95 11.84
C ARG A 101 -13.16 19.27 11.42
N LEU A 102 -14.00 20.22 11.03
CA LEU A 102 -13.60 21.60 10.78
C LEU A 102 -13.72 22.42 12.06
N LYS A 103 -12.64 23.07 12.49
CA LYS A 103 -12.64 24.02 13.59
C LYS A 103 -12.33 25.41 13.05
N ASP A 104 -13.19 26.37 13.33
CA ASP A 104 -13.01 27.79 13.01
C ASP A 104 -13.32 28.68 14.23
N GLN A 105 -13.34 30.00 14.04
CA GLN A 105 -13.69 30.96 15.09
C GLN A 105 -15.17 30.88 15.53
N LYS A 106 -16.05 30.32 14.69
CA LYS A 106 -17.50 30.23 14.94
C LYS A 106 -17.86 28.94 15.67
N GLY A 107 -17.00 27.93 15.64
CA GLY A 107 -17.16 26.70 16.40
C GLY A 107 -16.46 25.50 15.77
N THR A 108 -17.06 24.33 15.96
CA THR A 108 -16.57 23.06 15.43
C THR A 108 -17.72 22.35 14.74
N LYS A 109 -17.49 21.91 13.50
CA LYS A 109 -18.45 21.15 12.70
C LYS A 109 -17.80 19.84 12.27
N GLU A 110 -18.51 18.74 12.44
CA GLU A 110 -18.14 17.44 11.87
C GLU A 110 -19.01 17.13 10.66
N GLU A 111 -18.40 16.60 9.61
CA GLU A 111 -19.10 16.27 8.37
C GLU A 111 -18.54 15.01 7.75
N LYS A 112 -19.45 14.17 7.25
CA LYS A 112 -19.15 12.95 6.51
C LYS A 112 -19.07 13.30 5.02
N VAL A 113 -17.89 13.17 4.45
CA VAL A 113 -17.60 13.51 3.05
C VAL A 113 -17.40 12.23 2.25
N PHE A 114 -18.06 12.13 1.09
CA PHE A 114 -17.83 11.05 0.14
C PHE A 114 -16.54 11.32 -0.65
N MET A 115 -15.57 10.42 -0.55
CA MET A 115 -14.26 10.56 -1.20
C MET A 115 -14.19 9.85 -2.56
N GLY A 116 -15.14 8.96 -2.86
CA GLY A 116 -15.17 8.17 -4.08
C GLY A 116 -15.41 6.69 -3.81
N GLU A 117 -15.23 5.88 -4.84
CA GLU A 117 -15.29 4.42 -4.72
C GLU A 117 -13.89 3.82 -4.72
N VAL A 118 -13.66 2.89 -3.81
CA VAL A 118 -12.42 2.11 -3.71
C VAL A 118 -12.71 0.72 -4.26
N PRO A 119 -11.96 0.23 -5.26
CA PRO A 119 -12.09 -1.14 -5.73
C PRO A 119 -11.89 -2.13 -4.58
N LEU A 120 -12.62 -3.24 -4.57
CA LEU A 120 -12.44 -4.28 -3.56
C LEU A 120 -11.70 -5.48 -4.16
N ILE A 121 -10.89 -6.13 -3.33
CA ILE A 121 -10.22 -7.39 -3.72
C ILE A 121 -11.25 -8.53 -3.66
N THR A 122 -11.24 -9.39 -4.67
CA THR A 122 -12.06 -10.61 -4.70
C THR A 122 -11.44 -11.69 -3.81
N PRO A 123 -12.20 -12.76 -3.46
CA PRO A 123 -11.63 -13.92 -2.76
C PRO A 123 -10.47 -14.62 -3.51
N GLN A 124 -10.29 -14.32 -4.80
CA GLN A 124 -9.26 -14.88 -5.67
C GLN A 124 -7.99 -14.01 -5.70
N GLY A 125 -7.96 -12.87 -4.99
CA GLY A 125 -6.82 -11.96 -4.98
C GLY A 125 -6.76 -11.03 -6.20
N SER A 126 -7.87 -10.86 -6.91
CA SER A 126 -7.99 -10.02 -8.12
C SER A 126 -8.90 -8.82 -7.88
N PHE A 127 -9.00 -7.93 -8.88
CA PHE A 127 -9.90 -6.79 -8.90
C PHE A 127 -10.76 -6.85 -10.17
N VAL A 128 -12.05 -6.55 -10.05
CA VAL A 128 -12.92 -6.39 -11.22
C VAL A 128 -13.00 -4.91 -11.58
N ILE A 129 -12.44 -4.53 -12.73
CA ILE A 129 -12.43 -3.15 -13.23
C ILE A 129 -13.11 -3.11 -14.59
N ASN A 130 -14.25 -2.41 -14.69
CA ASN A 130 -15.08 -2.31 -15.90
C ASN A 130 -15.40 -3.69 -16.51
N GLY A 131 -15.83 -4.62 -15.67
CA GLY A 131 -16.16 -6.00 -16.03
C GLY A 131 -14.98 -6.93 -16.31
N ALA A 132 -13.74 -6.41 -16.28
CA ALA A 132 -12.55 -7.22 -16.52
C ALA A 132 -11.82 -7.50 -15.22
N GLU A 133 -11.46 -8.78 -15.02
CA GLU A 133 -10.61 -9.18 -13.92
C GLU A 133 -9.16 -8.76 -14.16
N ARG A 134 -8.54 -8.17 -13.14
CA ARG A 134 -7.19 -7.64 -13.15
C ARG A 134 -6.44 -8.05 -11.90
N VAL A 135 -5.15 -8.28 -12.04
CA VAL A 135 -4.25 -8.59 -10.93
C VAL A 135 -3.20 -7.49 -10.85
N ILE A 136 -2.99 -6.97 -9.64
CA ILE A 136 -1.87 -6.07 -9.37
C ILE A 136 -0.65 -6.93 -9.08
N VAL A 137 0.43 -6.71 -9.81
CA VAL A 137 1.68 -7.47 -9.63
C VAL A 137 2.60 -6.73 -8.67
N SER A 138 3.22 -7.48 -7.75
CA SER A 138 4.21 -6.93 -6.83
C SER A 138 5.43 -6.44 -7.62
N GLN A 139 5.85 -5.20 -7.35
CA GLN A 139 7.04 -4.62 -7.95
C GLN A 139 8.24 -4.80 -7.02
N LEU A 140 9.38 -5.19 -7.58
CA LEU A 140 10.66 -5.11 -6.89
C LEU A 140 11.34 -3.78 -7.25
N HIS A 141 11.58 -2.94 -6.24
CA HIS A 141 12.34 -1.70 -6.39
C HIS A 141 13.40 -1.57 -5.30
N ARG A 142 14.33 -0.61 -5.48
CA ARG A 142 15.36 -0.35 -4.47
C ARG A 142 14.69 0.16 -3.19
N SER A 143 15.13 -0.35 -2.04
CA SER A 143 14.70 0.15 -0.75
C SER A 143 15.22 1.58 -0.51
N PRO A 144 14.45 2.44 0.14
CA PRO A 144 14.97 3.69 0.68
C PRO A 144 16.14 3.44 1.64
N GLY A 145 17.10 4.35 1.67
CA GLY A 145 18.29 4.23 2.50
C GLY A 145 19.55 4.80 1.86
N VAL A 146 20.71 4.42 2.40
CA VAL A 146 22.02 4.82 1.87
C VAL A 146 22.67 3.64 1.18
N ALA A 147 23.03 3.81 -0.09
CA ALA A 147 23.77 2.83 -0.87
C ALA A 147 25.19 3.35 -1.12
N PHE A 148 26.18 2.50 -0.91
CA PHE A 148 27.59 2.78 -1.24
C PHE A 148 27.99 1.98 -2.47
N GLU A 149 28.62 2.64 -3.43
CA GLU A 149 29.08 2.01 -4.67
C GLU A 149 30.60 2.26 -4.83
N SER A 150 31.28 1.35 -5.51
CA SER A 150 32.68 1.57 -5.93
C SER A 150 32.87 1.19 -7.38
N SER A 151 33.63 2.00 -8.10
CA SER A 151 33.91 1.80 -9.52
C SER A 151 35.39 2.04 -9.82
N ARG A 152 35.94 1.30 -10.78
CA ARG A 152 37.34 1.47 -11.19
C ARG A 152 37.42 2.47 -12.33
N HIS A 153 38.05 3.61 -12.07
CA HIS A 153 38.33 4.60 -13.10
C HIS A 153 39.36 4.05 -14.11
N PRO A 154 39.33 4.45 -15.40
CA PRO A 154 40.27 3.97 -16.42
C PRO A 154 41.76 4.13 -16.08
N ASN A 155 42.13 5.10 -15.24
CA ASN A 155 43.50 5.28 -14.74
C ASN A 155 43.90 4.25 -13.65
N GLY A 156 43.02 3.31 -13.30
CA GLY A 156 43.24 2.26 -12.33
C GLY A 156 42.82 2.60 -10.90
N LYS A 157 42.51 3.87 -10.58
CA LYS A 157 42.07 4.31 -9.25
C LYS A 157 40.66 3.78 -8.94
N MET A 158 40.42 3.36 -7.71
CA MET A 158 39.08 3.05 -7.23
C MET A 158 38.38 4.35 -6.80
N LEU A 159 37.20 4.62 -7.34
CA LEU A 159 36.33 5.72 -6.94
C LEU A 159 35.20 5.16 -6.08
N PHE A 160 34.81 5.94 -5.07
CA PHE A 160 33.71 5.61 -4.18
C PHE A 160 32.61 6.65 -4.33
N SER A 161 31.37 6.20 -4.24
CA SER A 161 30.21 7.08 -4.22
C SER A 161 29.21 6.58 -3.18
N PHE A 162 28.33 7.48 -2.76
CA PHE A 162 27.16 7.12 -1.99
C PHE A 162 25.93 7.83 -2.55
N ARG A 163 24.80 7.16 -2.41
CA ARG A 163 23.49 7.68 -2.79
C ARG A 163 22.53 7.54 -1.63
N ILE A 164 21.85 8.63 -1.32
CA ILE A 164 20.72 8.67 -0.38
C ILE A 164 19.44 8.58 -1.22
N ILE A 165 18.73 7.46 -1.06
CA ILE A 165 17.49 7.16 -1.74
C ILE A 165 16.36 7.41 -0.74
N PRO A 166 15.61 8.53 -0.84
CA PRO A 166 14.45 8.74 0.01
C PRO A 166 13.29 7.86 -0.44
N ASP A 167 12.34 7.63 0.48
CA ASP A 167 11.05 7.00 0.15
C ASP A 167 10.22 7.91 -0.77
N ARG A 168 10.26 9.22 -0.53
CA ARG A 168 9.64 10.26 -1.37
C ARG A 168 10.56 11.46 -1.52
N GLY A 169 10.71 11.97 -2.74
CA GLY A 169 11.45 13.20 -3.03
C GLY A 169 12.72 12.99 -3.86
N SER A 170 13.56 14.02 -3.89
CA SER A 170 14.77 14.06 -4.72
C SER A 170 15.87 13.18 -4.17
N TRP A 171 16.55 12.47 -5.06
CA TRP A 171 17.74 11.71 -4.71
C TRP A 171 18.91 12.65 -4.45
N PHE A 172 19.76 12.27 -3.49
CA PHE A 172 21.04 12.91 -3.27
C PHE A 172 22.16 11.91 -3.57
N GLU A 173 23.14 12.32 -4.33
CA GLU A 173 24.28 11.49 -4.72
C GLU A 173 25.54 12.31 -4.58
N ALA A 174 26.60 11.69 -4.08
CA ALA A 174 27.92 12.27 -4.05
C ALA A 174 28.98 11.24 -4.40
N GLN A 175 30.05 11.67 -5.07
CA GLN A 175 31.12 10.81 -5.55
C GLN A 175 32.49 11.46 -5.42
N PHE A 176 33.50 10.64 -5.15
CA PHE A 176 34.89 11.07 -5.22
C PHE A 176 35.39 11.02 -6.66
N ASP A 177 36.11 12.06 -7.08
CA ASP A 177 36.81 12.08 -8.36
C ASP A 177 38.25 11.52 -8.25
N THR A 178 38.99 11.57 -9.36
CA THR A 178 40.38 11.10 -9.38
C THR A 178 41.35 11.96 -8.59
N ASN A 179 40.96 13.18 -8.21
CA ASN A 179 41.75 14.13 -7.42
C ASN A 179 41.39 14.10 -5.93
N ASP A 180 40.60 13.12 -5.49
CA ASP A 180 40.10 13.00 -4.11
C ASP A 180 39.18 14.16 -3.68
N MET A 181 38.54 14.80 -4.66
CA MET A 181 37.52 15.82 -4.44
C MET A 181 36.13 15.19 -4.45
N LEU A 182 35.29 15.60 -3.49
CA LEU A 182 33.90 15.17 -3.39
C LEU A 182 32.99 16.13 -4.18
N TYR A 183 32.11 15.56 -5.00
CA TYR A 183 31.07 16.26 -5.76
C TYR A 183 29.71 15.66 -5.49
#